data_AF-A0A2S8RCW9-F1
#
_entry.id   AF-A0A2S8RCW9-F1
#
_cell.length_a   1.000
_cell.length_b   1.000
_cell.length_c   1.000
_cell.angle_alpha   90.00
_cell.angle_beta   90.00
_cell.angle_gamma   90.00
#
_symmetry.space_group_name_H-M   'P 1'
#
loop_
_entity.id
_entity.type
_entity.pdbx_description
1 polymer ?
#
loop_
_entity_poly.entity_id
_entity_poly.type
_entity_poly.pdbx_seq_one_letter_code
_entity_poly.pdbx_strand_id
1 'polypeptide(L)'
;MERNINLEMADDFIKENSDENNEFIIDNDEKAEWALKKIAEERKEAQRYIDVCRSMILEYEEKIRKEEERLNKKTSYLESKLQEYFLSVKHKSTKTQKVYKLPSGTLKLRYRQPEFKRDEEKLLSWLKENKMLDFIKVIETPNWAELKKNVKISGNRAVAEDGQIVEGVEVIERPPVFEIDT
;
A
#
# COMPACT_ATOMS: atom_id res chain seq x y z
N MET A 1 -20.41 32.18 2.90
CA MET A 1 -19.09 32.83 2.73
C MET A 1 -18.67 33.29 4.11
N GLU A 2 -18.21 32.35 4.95
CA GLU A 2 -17.48 32.72 6.16
C GLU A 2 -16.14 33.28 5.67
N ARG A 3 -15.90 34.57 5.89
CA ARG A 3 -14.59 35.16 5.63
C ARG A 3 -13.61 34.43 6.54
N ASN A 4 -12.53 33.88 5.98
CA ASN A 4 -11.46 33.31 6.79
C ASN A 4 -10.73 34.46 7.48
N ILE A 5 -11.22 34.83 8.66
CA ILE A 5 -10.66 35.87 9.52
C ILE A 5 -9.16 35.59 9.78
N ASN A 6 -8.76 34.32 9.80
CA ASN A 6 -7.37 33.89 9.99
C ASN A 6 -6.49 34.04 8.73
N LEU A 7 -7.07 34.06 7.52
CA LEU A 7 -6.33 34.46 6.32
C LEU A 7 -6.15 35.98 6.32
N GLU A 8 -7.17 36.76 6.67
CA GLU A 8 -7.06 38.23 6.76
C GLU A 8 -6.03 38.63 7.83
N MET A 9 -6.01 37.97 9.00
CA MET A 9 -5.01 38.24 10.05
C MET A 9 -3.59 37.82 9.66
N ALA A 10 -3.42 36.74 8.89
CA ALA A 10 -2.11 36.34 8.39
C ALA A 10 -1.63 37.29 7.27
N ASP A 11 -2.55 37.74 6.41
CA ASP A 11 -2.29 38.70 5.34
C ASP A 11 -1.99 40.09 5.90
N ASP A 12 -2.62 40.48 7.00
CA ASP A 12 -2.36 41.73 7.73
C ASP A 12 -1.01 41.68 8.46
N PHE A 13 -0.64 40.57 9.11
CA PHE A 13 0.68 40.42 9.74
C PHE A 13 1.82 40.37 8.70
N ILE A 14 1.59 39.70 7.56
CA ILE A 14 2.53 39.69 6.44
C ILE A 14 2.66 41.10 5.85
N LYS A 15 1.55 41.82 5.65
CA LYS A 15 1.58 43.22 5.16
C LYS A 15 2.27 44.18 6.12
N GLU A 16 2.03 44.07 7.41
CA GLU A 16 2.64 44.94 8.44
C GLU A 16 4.15 44.69 8.57
N ASN A 17 4.63 43.51 8.17
CA ASN A 17 6.05 43.13 8.16
C ASN A 17 6.67 43.08 6.75
N SER A 18 5.93 43.43 5.69
CA SER A 18 6.42 43.51 4.31
C SER A 18 6.48 44.97 3.86
N ASP A 19 7.68 45.51 3.67
CA ASP A 19 7.84 46.70 2.83
C ASP A 19 7.32 46.36 1.42
N GLU A 20 6.69 47.32 0.71
CA GLU A 20 5.82 47.15 -0.49
C GLU A 20 6.41 46.37 -1.70
N ASN A 21 7.54 45.69 -1.59
CA ASN A 21 8.09 44.71 -2.54
C ASN A 21 8.84 43.51 -1.91
N ASN A 22 8.75 43.23 -0.61
CA ASN A 22 9.59 42.24 0.08
C ASN A 22 8.88 40.91 0.42
N GLU A 23 9.57 39.82 0.06
CA GLU A 23 9.29 38.43 0.45
C GLU A 23 9.23 38.27 1.99
N PHE A 24 8.34 37.41 2.51
CA PHE A 24 8.26 37.17 3.96
C PHE A 24 9.50 36.41 4.43
N ILE A 25 10.34 37.07 5.23
CA ILE A 25 11.59 36.51 5.78
C ILE A 25 11.41 36.21 7.27
N ILE A 26 11.76 34.98 7.66
CA ILE A 26 11.84 34.57 9.06
C ILE A 26 13.26 34.92 9.56
N ASP A 27 13.36 36.05 10.27
CA ASP A 27 14.62 36.62 10.78
C ASP A 27 14.74 36.59 12.32
N ASN A 28 13.67 36.20 13.03
CA ASN A 28 13.62 36.09 14.48
C ASN A 28 12.80 34.87 14.92
N ASP A 29 13.09 34.34 16.11
CA ASP A 29 12.44 33.17 16.70
C ASP A 29 10.92 33.37 16.84
N GLU A 30 10.45 34.59 17.10
CA GLU A 30 9.02 34.91 17.17
C GLU A 30 8.31 34.70 15.82
N LYS A 31 8.95 35.06 14.70
CA LYS A 31 8.42 34.83 13.35
C LYS A 31 8.46 33.34 13.00
N ALA A 32 9.47 32.61 13.47
CA ALA A 32 9.56 31.16 13.29
C ALA A 32 8.46 30.42 14.04
N GLU A 33 8.21 30.78 15.31
CA GLU A 33 7.11 30.24 16.12
C GLU A 33 5.74 30.53 15.51
N TRP A 34 5.54 31.74 14.98
CA TRP A 34 4.33 32.07 14.24
C TRP A 34 4.17 31.20 12.98
N ALA A 35 5.25 31.00 12.20
CA ALA A 35 5.22 30.16 11.01
C ALA A 35 4.90 28.69 11.35
N LEU A 36 5.48 28.14 12.42
CA LEU A 36 5.19 26.79 12.90
C LEU A 36 3.72 26.64 13.33
N LYS A 37 3.19 27.61 14.09
CA LYS A 37 1.77 27.61 14.48
C LYS A 37 0.86 27.68 13.27
N LYS A 38 1.20 28.51 12.28
CA LYS A 38 0.43 28.64 11.06
C LYS A 38 0.43 27.33 10.26
N ILE A 39 1.58 26.67 10.12
CA ILE A 39 1.68 25.34 9.48
C ILE A 39 0.83 24.31 10.22
N ALA A 40 0.91 24.26 11.55
CA ALA A 40 0.13 23.32 12.35
C ALA A 40 -1.39 23.54 12.19
N GLU A 41 -1.83 24.80 12.16
CA GLU A 41 -3.23 25.16 11.95
C GLU A 41 -3.72 24.74 10.55
N GLU A 42 -2.97 25.06 9.50
CA GLU A 42 -3.31 24.67 8.12
C GLU A 42 -3.33 23.14 7.96
N ARG A 43 -2.36 22.42 8.54
CA ARG A 43 -2.35 20.95 8.58
C ARG A 43 -3.61 20.41 9.26
N LYS A 44 -4.03 21.01 10.37
CA LYS A 44 -5.22 20.59 11.12
C LYS A 44 -6.51 20.81 10.33
N GLU A 45 -6.67 21.95 9.67
CA GLU A 45 -7.86 22.21 8.85
C GLU A 45 -7.90 21.32 7.61
N ALA A 46 -6.75 21.12 6.94
CA ALA A 46 -6.65 20.16 5.86
C ALA A 46 -6.99 18.74 6.32
N GLN A 47 -6.47 18.31 7.48
CA GLN A 47 -6.76 16.99 8.03
C GLN A 47 -8.24 16.81 8.36
N ARG A 48 -8.89 17.84 8.94
CA ARG A 48 -10.34 17.85 9.19
C ARG A 48 -11.12 17.65 7.89
N TYR A 49 -10.77 18.37 6.83
CA TYR A 49 -11.43 18.21 5.52
C TYR A 49 -11.21 16.82 4.94
N ILE A 50 -9.97 16.31 5.00
CA ILE A 50 -9.61 14.95 4.56
C ILE A 50 -10.44 13.90 5.33
N ASP A 51 -10.62 14.06 6.63
CA ASP A 51 -11.37 13.10 7.45
C ASP A 51 -12.87 13.09 7.13
N VAL A 52 -13.45 14.25 6.79
CA VAL A 52 -14.82 14.31 6.25
C VAL A 52 -14.90 13.56 4.92
N CYS A 53 -13.96 13.79 4.00
CA CYS A 53 -13.92 13.08 2.72
C CYS A 53 -13.75 11.56 2.90
N ARG A 54 -12.88 11.13 3.82
CA ARG A 54 -12.69 9.71 4.16
C ARG A 54 -13.95 9.09 4.72
N SER A 55 -14.66 9.81 5.59
CA SER A 55 -15.94 9.35 6.13
C SER A 55 -16.98 9.14 5.03
N MET A 56 -17.03 10.05 4.05
CA MET A 56 -17.90 9.88 2.88
C MET A 56 -17.50 8.67 2.04
N ILE A 57 -16.20 8.47 1.76
CA ILE A 57 -15.71 7.30 1.03
C ILE A 57 -16.17 6.01 1.71
N LEU A 58 -15.99 5.90 3.03
CA LEU A 58 -16.42 4.74 3.81
C LEU A 58 -17.94 4.49 3.70
N GLU A 59 -18.76 5.54 3.70
CA GLU A 59 -20.20 5.41 3.49
C GLU A 59 -20.54 4.87 2.09
N TYR A 60 -19.84 5.33 1.06
CA TYR A 60 -20.02 4.84 -0.30
C TYR A 60 -19.52 3.41 -0.48
N GLU A 61 -18.40 3.04 0.13
CA GLU A 61 -17.90 1.66 0.15
C GLU A 61 -18.92 0.73 0.82
N GLU A 62 -19.54 1.15 1.92
CA GLU A 62 -20.59 0.36 2.56
C GLU A 62 -21.84 0.21 1.68
N LYS A 63 -22.21 1.26 0.92
CA LYS A 63 -23.29 1.18 -0.07
C LYS A 63 -22.95 0.20 -1.20
N ILE A 64 -21.73 0.23 -1.70
CA ILE A 64 -21.24 -0.74 -2.71
C ILE A 64 -21.34 -2.15 -2.15
N ARG A 65 -20.81 -2.39 -0.95
CA ARG A 65 -20.83 -3.71 -0.29
C ARG A 65 -22.26 -4.24 -0.11
N LYS A 66 -23.21 -3.39 0.30
CA LYS A 66 -24.62 -3.77 0.44
C LYS A 66 -25.25 -4.16 -0.90
N GLU A 67 -24.91 -3.44 -1.97
CA GLU A 67 -25.42 -3.74 -3.31
C GLU A 67 -24.81 -5.02 -3.88
N GLU A 68 -23.51 -5.25 -3.65
CA GLU A 68 -22.84 -6.52 -3.95
C GLU A 68 -23.47 -7.68 -3.17
N GLU A 69 -23.75 -7.50 -1.89
CA GLU A 69 -24.42 -8.52 -1.08
C GLU A 69 -25.85 -8.80 -1.59
N ARG A 70 -26.58 -7.78 -2.01
CA ARG A 70 -27.91 -7.91 -2.61
C ARG A 70 -27.85 -8.67 -3.94
N LEU A 71 -26.89 -8.34 -4.80
CA LEU A 71 -26.64 -9.05 -6.04
C LEU A 71 -26.30 -10.51 -5.75
N ASN A 72 -25.33 -10.74 -4.86
CA ASN A 72 -24.87 -12.07 -4.50
C ASN A 72 -25.99 -12.94 -3.91
N LYS A 73 -26.85 -12.39 -3.04
CA LYS A 73 -28.01 -13.12 -2.50
C LYS A 73 -28.98 -13.55 -3.62
N LYS A 74 -29.24 -12.67 -4.60
CA LYS A 74 -30.12 -12.98 -5.74
C LYS A 74 -29.49 -13.97 -6.70
N THR A 75 -28.22 -13.80 -7.04
CA THR A 75 -27.49 -14.70 -7.95
C THR A 75 -27.26 -16.04 -7.30
N SER A 76 -26.83 -16.11 -6.03
CA SER A 76 -26.61 -17.35 -5.28
C SER A 76 -27.86 -18.23 -5.23
N TYR A 77 -29.04 -17.64 -5.04
CA TYR A 77 -30.30 -18.40 -5.09
C TYR A 77 -30.53 -19.06 -6.45
N LEU A 78 -30.37 -18.29 -7.54
CA LEU A 78 -30.51 -18.80 -8.89
C LEU A 78 -29.41 -19.80 -9.25
N GLU A 79 -28.16 -19.56 -8.83
CA GLU A 79 -27.03 -20.46 -9.00
C GLU A 79 -27.26 -21.80 -8.28
N SER A 80 -27.77 -21.78 -7.05
CA SER A 80 -28.16 -23.00 -6.31
C SER A 80 -29.23 -23.78 -7.07
N LYS A 81 -30.24 -23.09 -7.62
CA LYS A 81 -31.30 -23.75 -8.41
C LYS A 81 -30.79 -24.28 -9.74
N LEU A 82 -29.89 -23.56 -10.40
CA LEU A 82 -29.20 -24.03 -11.60
C LEU A 82 -28.31 -25.23 -11.30
N GLN A 83 -27.70 -25.29 -10.11
CA GLN A 83 -26.92 -26.44 -9.66
C GLN A 83 -27.81 -27.65 -9.39
N GLU A 84 -28.93 -27.50 -8.69
CA GLU A 84 -29.94 -28.56 -8.50
C GLU A 84 -30.42 -29.10 -9.85
N TYR A 85 -30.74 -28.21 -10.79
CA TYR A 85 -31.14 -28.58 -12.15
C TYR A 85 -30.01 -29.27 -12.92
N PHE A 86 -28.77 -28.78 -12.81
CA PHE A 86 -27.61 -29.41 -13.44
C PHE A 86 -27.37 -30.85 -12.97
N LEU A 87 -27.70 -31.16 -11.71
CA LEU A 87 -27.60 -32.50 -11.15
C LEU A 87 -28.71 -33.45 -11.62
N SER A 88 -29.89 -32.93 -11.98
CA SER A 88 -31.02 -33.74 -12.43
C SER A 88 -30.98 -34.07 -13.93
N VAL A 89 -30.30 -33.25 -14.74
CA VAL A 89 -30.21 -33.45 -16.20
C VAL A 89 -29.03 -34.33 -16.62
N LYS A 90 -29.18 -35.02 -17.75
CA LYS A 90 -28.08 -35.74 -18.38
C LYS A 90 -27.06 -34.74 -18.96
N HIS A 91 -25.93 -34.59 -18.28
CA HIS A 91 -24.83 -33.72 -18.68
C HIS A 91 -23.72 -34.49 -19.43
N LYS A 92 -22.94 -33.80 -20.28
CA LYS A 92 -21.72 -34.39 -20.88
C LYS A 92 -20.60 -34.37 -19.84
N SER A 93 -20.10 -35.55 -19.47
CA SER A 93 -18.99 -35.71 -18.50
C SER A 93 -17.67 -35.92 -19.23
N THR A 94 -16.63 -35.21 -18.79
CA THR A 94 -15.21 -35.42 -19.16
C THR A 94 -14.37 -35.58 -17.90
N LYS A 95 -13.15 -36.14 -18.02
CA LYS A 95 -12.26 -36.44 -16.87
C LYS A 95 -12.05 -35.26 -15.90
N THR A 96 -12.12 -34.03 -16.39
CA THR A 96 -11.82 -32.82 -15.61
C THR A 96 -13.04 -31.92 -15.38
N GLN A 97 -14.16 -32.15 -16.07
CA GLN A 97 -15.34 -31.27 -16.03
C GLN A 97 -16.62 -31.95 -16.51
N LYS A 98 -17.77 -31.51 -15.97
CA LYS A 98 -19.10 -31.81 -16.51
C LYS A 98 -19.68 -30.54 -17.13
N VAL A 99 -20.27 -30.65 -18.31
CA VAL A 99 -20.75 -29.50 -19.10
C VAL A 99 -22.18 -29.74 -19.59
N TYR A 100 -23.02 -28.72 -19.45
CA TYR A 100 -24.38 -28.67 -19.99
C TYR A 100 -24.58 -27.32 -20.69
N LYS A 101 -24.82 -27.36 -22.01
CA LYS A 101 -24.97 -26.17 -22.84
C LYS A 101 -26.46 -25.85 -23.01
N LEU A 102 -26.84 -24.63 -22.69
CA LEU A 102 -28.13 -24.02 -23.00
C LEU A 102 -27.94 -22.94 -24.08
N PRO A 103 -28.99 -22.56 -24.83
CA PRO A 103 -28.89 -21.47 -25.81
C PRO A 103 -28.42 -20.14 -25.20
N SER A 104 -28.79 -19.88 -23.95
CA SER A 104 -28.48 -18.62 -23.24
C SER A 104 -27.22 -18.69 -22.37
N GLY A 105 -26.55 -19.84 -22.26
CA GLY A 105 -25.40 -19.98 -21.36
C GLY A 105 -24.92 -21.43 -21.21
N THR A 106 -23.80 -21.64 -20.52
CA THR A 106 -23.26 -22.98 -20.31
C THR A 106 -22.98 -23.22 -18.82
N LEU A 107 -23.61 -24.25 -18.25
CA LEU A 107 -23.33 -24.71 -16.90
C LEU A 107 -22.11 -25.64 -16.94
N LYS A 108 -21.10 -25.36 -16.12
CA LYS A 108 -19.86 -26.13 -16.04
C LYS A 108 -19.53 -26.44 -14.59
N LEU A 109 -19.44 -27.73 -14.26
CA LEU A 109 -18.84 -28.19 -13.01
C LEU A 109 -17.40 -28.59 -13.29
N ARG A 110 -16.44 -27.82 -12.77
CA ARG A 110 -15.00 -28.14 -12.88
C ARG A 110 -14.52 -28.75 -11.58
N TYR A 111 -13.84 -29.90 -11.68
CA TYR A 111 -13.12 -30.46 -10.54
C TYR A 111 -11.81 -29.69 -10.40
N ARG A 112 -11.70 -28.84 -9.36
CA ARG A 112 -10.44 -28.15 -9.04
C ARG A 112 -9.48 -29.16 -8.42
N GLN A 113 -8.18 -29.02 -8.70
CA GLN A 113 -7.17 -29.78 -7.99
C GLN A 113 -7.17 -29.36 -6.50
N PRO A 114 -6.78 -30.26 -5.58
CA PRO A 114 -6.72 -29.95 -4.15
C PRO A 114 -5.85 -28.72 -3.88
N GLU A 115 -6.32 -27.82 -3.03
CA GLU A 115 -5.51 -26.74 -2.51
C GLU A 115 -4.57 -27.29 -1.44
N PHE A 116 -3.26 -27.21 -1.68
CA PHE A 116 -2.26 -27.61 -0.71
C PHE A 116 -1.95 -26.41 0.19
N LYS A 117 -2.64 -26.31 1.32
CA LYS A 117 -2.25 -25.37 2.39
C LYS A 117 -0.95 -25.89 3.01
N ARG A 118 0.18 -25.30 2.62
CA ARG A 118 1.52 -25.69 3.10
C ARG A 118 1.89 -24.81 4.29
N ASP A 119 2.32 -25.46 5.36
CA ASP A 119 2.99 -24.82 6.49
C ASP A 119 4.48 -24.87 6.19
N GLU A 120 5.08 -23.73 5.86
CA GLU A 120 6.45 -23.65 5.35
C GLU A 120 7.47 -24.15 6.37
N GLU A 121 7.25 -23.92 7.67
CA GLU A 121 8.18 -24.33 8.73
C GLU A 121 8.19 -25.84 8.91
N LYS A 122 7.00 -26.46 8.95
CA LYS A 122 6.87 -27.92 9.02
C LYS A 122 7.35 -28.60 7.75
N LEU A 123 7.07 -28.00 6.59
CA LEU A 123 7.52 -28.51 5.30
C LEU A 123 9.04 -28.44 5.18
N LEU A 124 9.68 -27.34 5.59
CA LEU A 124 11.13 -27.21 5.61
C LEU A 124 11.78 -28.21 6.56
N SER A 125 11.20 -28.42 7.75
CA SER A 125 11.70 -29.40 8.73
C SER A 125 11.61 -30.82 8.16
N TRP A 126 10.45 -31.19 7.58
CA TRP A 126 10.26 -32.48 6.93
C TRP A 126 11.19 -32.68 5.73
N LEU A 127 11.40 -31.66 4.89
CA LEU A 127 12.34 -31.73 3.75
C LEU A 127 13.79 -31.91 4.21
N LYS A 128 14.20 -31.26 5.31
CA LYS A 128 15.53 -31.42 5.93
C LYS A 128 15.72 -32.83 6.52
N GLU A 129 14.72 -33.34 7.25
CA GLU A 129 14.75 -34.69 7.83
C GLU A 129 14.81 -35.78 6.75
N ASN A 130 14.09 -35.60 5.64
CA ASN A 130 14.06 -36.54 4.52
C ASN A 130 15.22 -36.35 3.52
N LYS A 131 16.18 -35.46 3.82
CA LYS A 131 17.34 -35.13 2.96
C LYS A 131 16.96 -34.71 1.54
N MET A 132 15.77 -34.13 1.35
CA MET A 132 15.27 -33.65 0.07
C MET A 132 15.70 -32.18 -0.15
N LEU A 133 17.01 -31.96 -0.14
CA LEU A 133 17.62 -30.63 -0.19
C LEU A 133 17.38 -29.92 -1.53
N ASP A 134 17.12 -30.67 -2.61
CA ASP A 134 16.83 -30.13 -3.95
C ASP A 134 15.55 -29.28 -4.01
N PHE A 135 14.65 -29.44 -3.03
CA PHE A 135 13.40 -28.68 -2.94
C PHE A 135 13.46 -27.52 -1.93
N ILE A 136 14.62 -27.31 -1.30
CA ILE A 136 14.84 -26.19 -0.37
C ILE A 136 15.45 -25.05 -1.16
N LYS A 137 14.67 -23.99 -1.38
CA LYS A 137 15.19 -22.75 -1.97
C LYS A 137 15.97 -21.97 -0.90
N VAL A 138 17.30 -21.96 -1.02
CA VAL A 138 18.15 -21.07 -0.24
C VAL A 138 18.17 -19.71 -0.93
N ILE A 139 17.64 -18.70 -0.28
CA ILE A 139 17.71 -17.32 -0.76
C ILE A 139 18.95 -16.69 -0.11
N GLU A 140 20.06 -16.62 -0.86
CA GLU A 140 21.26 -15.89 -0.46
C GLU A 140 21.08 -14.41 -0.82
N THR A 141 20.43 -13.66 0.06
CA THR A 141 20.37 -12.20 -0.05
C THR A 141 21.58 -11.59 0.67
N PRO A 142 22.27 -10.60 0.06
CA PRO A 142 23.33 -9.89 0.75
C PRO A 142 22.77 -9.17 1.97
N ASN A 143 23.39 -9.36 3.14
CA ASN A 143 23.05 -8.63 4.35
C ASN A 143 23.59 -7.19 4.27
N TRP A 144 22.87 -6.35 3.53
CA TRP A 144 23.22 -4.95 3.32
C TRP A 144 23.35 -4.16 4.64
N ALA A 145 22.60 -4.54 5.68
CA ALA A 145 22.63 -3.86 6.98
C ALA A 145 23.96 -4.06 7.72
N GLU A 146 24.58 -5.23 7.61
CA GLU A 146 25.93 -5.47 8.13
C GLU A 146 27.00 -4.90 7.19
N LEU A 147 26.82 -5.06 5.88
CA LEU A 147 27.76 -4.55 4.89
C LEU A 147 27.91 -3.03 4.97
N LYS A 148 26.82 -2.29 5.17
CA LYS A 148 26.84 -0.82 5.34
C LYS A 148 27.64 -0.36 6.57
N LYS A 149 27.74 -1.17 7.64
CA LYS A 149 28.53 -0.81 8.84
C LYS A 149 30.04 -0.91 8.61
N ASN A 150 30.45 -1.83 7.73
CA ASN A 150 31.86 -2.12 7.44
C ASN A 150 32.36 -1.43 6.16
N VAL A 151 31.48 -0.69 5.48
CA VAL A 151 31.81 0.10 4.29
C VAL A 151 32.16 1.53 4.70
N LYS A 152 33.36 1.97 4.34
CA LYS A 152 33.77 3.37 4.42
C LYS A 152 33.42 4.07 3.11
N ILE A 153 32.84 5.26 3.22
CA ILE A 153 32.54 6.12 2.08
C ILE A 153 33.82 6.88 1.75
N SER A 154 34.33 6.73 0.53
CA SER A 154 35.44 7.53 0.01
C SER A 154 35.00 8.22 -1.27
N GLY A 155 34.42 9.40 -1.13
CA GLY A 155 33.80 10.15 -2.23
C GLY A 155 32.61 9.38 -2.83
N ASN A 156 32.61 9.18 -4.14
CA ASN A 156 31.49 8.59 -4.88
C ASN A 156 31.48 7.04 -4.91
N ARG A 157 32.28 6.38 -4.06
CA ARG A 157 32.45 4.92 -4.04
C ARG A 157 32.43 4.37 -2.62
N ALA A 158 31.72 3.25 -2.45
CA ALA A 158 31.72 2.44 -1.26
C ALA A 158 32.96 1.53 -1.24
N VAL A 159 33.81 1.67 -0.22
CA VAL A 159 35.02 0.85 -0.04
C VAL A 159 34.82 -0.02 1.21
N ALA A 160 34.97 -1.34 1.06
CA ALA A 160 34.95 -2.26 2.19
C ALA A 160 36.22 -2.13 3.05
N GLU A 161 36.20 -2.66 4.27
CA GLU A 161 37.29 -2.53 5.24
C GLU A 161 38.64 -3.11 4.76
N ASP A 162 38.60 -4.00 3.77
CA ASP A 162 39.75 -4.64 3.10
C ASP A 162 40.32 -3.84 1.90
N GLY A 163 39.75 -2.66 1.61
CA GLY A 163 40.19 -1.83 0.50
C GLY A 163 39.62 -2.23 -0.86
N GLN A 164 38.70 -3.20 -0.92
CA GLN A 164 38.00 -3.53 -2.16
C GLN A 164 36.83 -2.56 -2.41
N ILE A 165 36.70 -2.11 -3.67
CA ILE A 165 35.55 -1.34 -4.12
C ILE A 165 34.35 -2.29 -4.18
N VAL A 166 33.26 -1.96 -3.49
CA VAL A 166 32.03 -2.75 -3.58
C VAL A 166 31.38 -2.47 -4.94
N GLU A 167 31.61 -3.34 -5.91
CA GLU A 167 30.90 -3.31 -7.19
C GLU A 167 29.39 -3.46 -6.96
N GLY A 168 28.60 -2.52 -7.51
CA GLY A 168 27.14 -2.49 -7.36
C GLY A 168 26.59 -1.47 -6.35
N VAL A 169 27.45 -0.69 -5.69
CA VAL A 169 27.03 0.38 -4.77
C VAL A 169 27.50 1.74 -5.27
N GLU A 170 26.58 2.51 -5.85
CA GLU A 170 26.77 3.94 -6.08
C GLU A 170 26.37 4.72 -4.82
N VAL A 171 27.32 5.46 -4.25
CA VAL A 171 27.05 6.32 -3.10
C VAL A 171 26.51 7.65 -3.61
N ILE A 172 25.19 7.75 -3.69
CA ILE A 172 24.53 9.02 -3.97
C ILE A 172 24.41 9.77 -2.63
N GLU A 173 25.26 10.78 -2.43
CA GLU A 173 25.10 11.73 -1.32
C GLU A 173 23.75 12.43 -1.46
N ARG A 174 22.82 12.12 -0.55
CA ARG A 174 21.54 12.83 -0.47
C ARG A 174 21.75 14.08 0.38
N PRO A 175 21.33 15.27 -0.09
CA PRO A 175 21.39 16.47 0.72
C PRO A 175 20.54 16.30 1.98
N PRO A 176 20.89 16.99 3.08
CA PRO A 176 20.08 16.96 4.30
C PRO A 176 18.65 17.39 3.99
N VAL A 177 17.68 16.62 4.49
CA VAL A 177 16.26 16.95 4.39
C VAL A 177 15.91 17.85 5.57
N PHE A 178 15.32 19.01 5.28
CA PHE A 178 14.74 19.86 6.30
C PHE A 178 13.33 19.33 6.61
N GLU A 179 13.11 18.92 7.85
CA GLU A 179 11.84 18.39 8.32
C GLU A 179 11.24 19.33 9.36
N ILE A 180 9.95 19.62 9.22
CA ILE A 180 9.16 20.37 10.19
C ILE A 180 8.18 19.39 10.84
N ASP A 181 8.44 19.06 12.10
CA ASP A 181 7.57 18.23 12.94
C ASP A 181 6.65 19.15 13.77
N THR A 182 5.38 19.19 13.37
CA THR A 182 4.30 20.03 13.92
C THR A 182 2.98 19.31 13.81
#